data_AF-A0A0M5KJ58-F1
#
_entry.id   AF-A0A0M5KJ58-F1
#
_cell.length_a   1.000
_cell.length_b   1.000
_cell.length_c   1.000
_cell.angle_alpha   90.00
_cell.angle_beta   90.00
_cell.angle_gamma   90.00
#
_symmetry.space_group_name_H-M   'P 1'
#
loop_
_entity.id
_entity.type
_entity.pdbx_description
1 polymer ?
#
loop_
_entity_poly.entity_id
_entity_poly.type
_entity_poly.pdbx_seq_one_letter_code
_entity_poly.pdbx_strand_id
1 'polypeptide(L)'
;MKKILTAFTAFTLFASTSLSVISCETEKGFYFPDQPKNGEDIVNSLDNYIFEQERMQGIWSKEQEECQYCSKDEQDAIKLKSEAWQRYWICETFIRAFSAYKMTQLGYDYLKSNKWPGEAYMSIPLSIFDDFVDSWQKDETLNSNTKEYMLEIQKWAKKEAIHE
;
A
#
# COMPACT_ATOMS: atom_id res chain seq x y z
N MET A 1 -58.63 -20.05 30.75
CA MET A 1 -57.76 -19.02 30.14
C MET A 1 -56.30 -19.39 30.38
N LYS A 2 -55.59 -19.89 29.37
CA LYS A 2 -54.15 -20.20 29.44
C LYS A 2 -53.40 -19.18 28.57
N LYS A 3 -52.39 -18.56 29.19
CA LYS A 3 -51.49 -17.56 28.62
C LYS A 3 -50.53 -18.24 27.63
N ILE A 4 -50.36 -17.70 26.43
CA ILE A 4 -49.15 -17.95 25.64
C ILE A 4 -48.65 -16.58 25.18
N LEU A 5 -47.44 -16.29 25.64
CA LEU A 5 -46.67 -15.06 25.51
C LEU A 5 -45.53 -15.37 24.54
N THR A 6 -45.31 -14.48 23.55
CA THR A 6 -44.04 -14.24 22.80
C THR A 6 -43.49 -15.42 21.95
N ALA A 7 -42.72 -15.23 20.88
CA ALA A 7 -41.80 -14.15 20.53
C ALA A 7 -41.65 -14.02 19.00
N PHE A 8 -41.30 -12.80 18.57
CA PHE A 8 -40.77 -12.50 17.24
C PHE A 8 -39.49 -13.28 17.01
N THR A 9 -39.43 -14.08 15.94
CA THR A 9 -38.19 -14.72 15.49
C THR A 9 -37.33 -13.70 14.78
N ALA A 10 -36.27 -13.27 15.46
CA ALA A 10 -35.19 -12.47 14.92
C ALA A 10 -34.37 -13.26 13.88
N PHE A 11 -33.94 -12.56 12.83
CA PHE A 11 -32.96 -13.03 11.86
C PHE A 11 -31.68 -13.48 12.57
N THR A 12 -31.38 -14.78 12.51
CA THR A 12 -30.05 -15.30 12.87
C THR A 12 -29.10 -15.12 11.68
N LEU A 13 -28.23 -14.12 11.76
CA LEU A 13 -26.96 -14.09 11.05
C LEU A 13 -26.15 -15.33 11.47
N PHE A 14 -25.80 -16.18 10.51
CA PHE A 14 -24.75 -17.18 10.73
C PHE A 14 -23.40 -16.49 10.61
N ALA A 15 -22.85 -16.09 11.75
CA ALA A 15 -21.42 -15.88 11.91
C ALA A 15 -20.75 -17.27 12.01
N SER A 16 -20.21 -17.78 10.91
CA SER A 16 -19.29 -18.91 10.95
C SER A 16 -17.88 -18.41 11.24
N THR A 17 -17.53 -18.42 12.51
CA THR A 17 -16.17 -18.26 13.02
C THR A 17 -15.33 -19.48 12.61
N SER A 18 -14.65 -19.42 11.46
CA SER A 18 -13.42 -20.19 11.28
C SER A 18 -12.29 -19.36 11.88
N LEU A 19 -11.69 -19.89 12.94
CA LEU A 19 -10.49 -19.40 13.61
C LEU A 19 -9.32 -19.27 12.62
N SER A 20 -9.26 -18.17 11.89
CA SER A 20 -7.96 -17.63 11.46
C SER A 20 -7.48 -16.81 12.64
N VAL A 21 -6.31 -17.18 13.16
CA VAL A 21 -5.58 -16.44 14.19
C VAL A 21 -5.29 -15.05 13.63
N ILE A 22 -6.24 -14.12 13.80
CA ILE A 22 -5.98 -12.70 13.68
C ILE A 22 -5.16 -12.39 14.92
N SER A 23 -3.85 -12.44 14.73
CA SER A 23 -2.90 -11.88 15.69
C SER A 23 -3.39 -10.49 16.08
N CYS A 24 -3.72 -10.32 17.36
CA CYS A 24 -3.87 -9.02 17.99
C CYS A 24 -2.49 -8.35 18.09
N GLU A 25 -1.89 -8.02 16.95
CA GLU A 25 -0.86 -6.98 16.82
C GLU A 25 -1.52 -5.77 16.15
N THR A 26 -2.52 -5.20 16.83
CA THR A 26 -2.90 -3.80 16.64
C THR A 26 -1.67 -2.94 16.95
N GLU A 27 -1.26 -2.11 15.98
CA GLU A 27 -0.05 -1.24 15.92
C GLU A 27 1.15 -1.79 15.13
N LYS A 28 0.94 -2.11 13.86
CA LYS A 28 1.99 -1.89 12.85
C LYS A 28 1.49 -0.85 11.86
N GLY A 29 1.51 0.41 12.32
CA GLY A 29 1.58 1.53 11.39
C GLY A 29 2.70 1.28 10.39
N PHE A 30 2.55 1.76 9.18
CA PHE A 30 3.66 1.71 8.24
C PHE A 30 4.84 2.45 8.87
N TYR A 31 5.95 1.75 9.04
CA TYR A 31 7.17 2.33 9.56
C TYR A 31 7.88 3.04 8.41
N PHE A 32 8.29 4.29 8.62
CA PHE A 32 9.21 4.93 7.69
C PHE A 32 10.57 4.24 7.81
N PRO A 33 11.18 3.83 6.69
CA PRO A 33 12.55 3.36 6.73
C PRO A 33 13.47 4.53 7.11
N ASP A 34 14.66 4.19 7.62
CA ASP A 34 15.72 5.17 7.76
C ASP A 34 16.07 5.79 6.41
N GLN A 35 16.66 7.00 6.43
CA GLN A 35 17.15 7.62 5.21
C GLN A 35 18.27 6.76 4.61
N PRO A 36 18.21 6.40 3.31
CA PRO A 36 19.26 5.61 2.69
C PRO A 36 20.56 6.42 2.66
N LYS A 37 21.69 5.75 2.91
CA LYS A 37 23.01 6.39 2.94
C LYS A 37 23.81 6.13 1.67
N ASN A 38 23.46 5.10 0.91
CA ASN A 38 24.16 4.68 -0.29
C ASN A 38 23.22 3.98 -1.29
N GLY A 39 23.75 3.62 -2.46
CA GLY A 39 22.98 2.92 -3.50
C GLY A 39 22.52 1.52 -3.12
N GLU A 40 23.22 0.80 -2.24
CA GLU A 40 22.82 -0.53 -1.77
C GLU A 40 21.55 -0.45 -0.90
N ASP A 41 21.46 0.55 -0.01
CA ASP A 41 20.27 0.80 0.80
C ASP A 41 19.04 1.08 -0.09
N ILE A 42 19.24 1.87 -1.16
CA ILE A 42 18.20 2.16 -2.15
C ILE A 42 17.77 0.88 -2.86
N VAL A 43 18.72 0.10 -3.39
CA VAL A 43 18.44 -1.14 -4.12
C VAL A 43 17.69 -2.14 -3.23
N ASN A 44 18.15 -2.36 -2.02
CA ASN A 44 17.52 -3.29 -1.08
C ASN A 44 16.09 -2.87 -0.74
N SER A 45 15.85 -1.55 -0.60
CA SER A 45 14.51 -1.01 -0.36
C SER A 45 13.61 -1.19 -1.57
N LEU A 46 14.07 -0.85 -2.78
CA LEU A 46 13.32 -1.03 -4.02
C LEU A 46 12.97 -2.50 -4.27
N ASP A 47 13.94 -3.41 -4.14
CA ASP A 47 13.72 -4.86 -4.23
C ASP A 47 12.61 -5.33 -3.28
N ASN A 48 12.60 -4.82 -2.04
CA ASN A 48 11.59 -5.17 -1.04
C ASN A 48 10.22 -4.61 -1.39
N TYR A 49 10.12 -3.32 -1.76
CA TYR A 49 8.83 -2.70 -2.05
C TYR A 49 8.19 -3.23 -3.35
N ILE A 50 8.99 -3.54 -4.38
CA ILE A 50 8.49 -4.16 -5.61
C ILE A 50 7.96 -5.56 -5.31
N PHE A 51 8.71 -6.38 -4.58
CA PHE A 51 8.23 -7.70 -4.17
C PHE A 51 6.94 -7.64 -3.36
N GLU A 52 6.86 -6.73 -2.37
CA GLU A 52 5.64 -6.55 -1.58
C GLU A 52 4.48 -6.02 -2.44
N GLN A 53 4.74 -5.13 -3.40
CA GLN A 53 3.74 -4.64 -4.32
C GLN A 53 3.16 -5.77 -5.19
N GLU A 54 4.00 -6.62 -5.78
CA GLU A 54 3.57 -7.80 -6.54
C GLU A 54 2.73 -8.74 -5.68
N ARG A 55 3.16 -8.97 -4.43
CA ARG A 55 2.41 -9.77 -3.46
C ARG A 55 1.02 -9.17 -3.19
N MET A 56 0.94 -7.86 -2.97
CA MET A 56 -0.34 -7.16 -2.76
C MET A 56 -1.24 -7.24 -3.99
N GLN A 57 -0.68 -7.10 -5.20
CA GLN A 57 -1.43 -7.25 -6.44
C GLN A 57 -2.01 -8.66 -6.59
N GLY A 58 -1.25 -9.69 -6.24
CA GLY A 58 -1.73 -11.08 -6.27
C GLY A 58 -2.88 -11.35 -5.29
N ILE A 59 -2.85 -10.75 -4.10
CA ILE A 59 -3.96 -10.84 -3.12
C ILE A 59 -5.17 -10.06 -3.65
N TRP A 60 -4.96 -8.82 -4.06
CA TRP A 60 -6.01 -7.96 -4.59
C TRP A 60 -6.72 -8.57 -5.79
N SER A 61 -5.98 -9.20 -6.71
CA SER A 61 -6.55 -9.81 -7.91
C SER A 61 -7.54 -10.93 -7.55
N LYS A 62 -7.27 -11.69 -6.48
CA LYS A 62 -8.19 -12.73 -5.98
C LYS A 62 -9.44 -12.12 -5.33
N GLU A 63 -9.28 -11.03 -4.57
CA GLU A 63 -10.42 -10.28 -4.01
C GLU A 63 -11.32 -9.72 -5.13
N GLN A 64 -10.73 -9.33 -6.27
CA GLN A 64 -11.50 -8.90 -7.45
C GLN A 64 -12.18 -10.03 -8.20
N GLU A 65 -11.58 -11.22 -8.29
CA GLU A 65 -12.19 -12.38 -8.96
C GLU A 65 -13.54 -12.74 -8.34
N GLU A 66 -13.66 -12.62 -7.01
CA GLU A 66 -14.93 -12.80 -6.28
C GLU A 66 -16.01 -11.78 -6.67
N CYS A 67 -15.63 -10.66 -7.29
CA CYS A 67 -16.50 -9.57 -7.73
C CYS A 67 -16.41 -9.27 -9.23
N GLN A 68 -16.01 -10.23 -10.06
CA GLN A 68 -15.78 -10.02 -11.50
C GLN A 68 -17.00 -9.50 -12.28
N TYR A 69 -18.22 -9.70 -11.77
CA TYR A 69 -19.47 -9.24 -12.36
C TYR A 69 -20.10 -8.04 -11.63
N CYS A 70 -19.39 -7.47 -10.66
CA CYS A 70 -19.87 -6.33 -9.89
C CYS A 70 -19.85 -5.04 -10.72
N SER A 71 -20.76 -4.13 -10.38
CA SER A 71 -20.75 -2.77 -10.90
C SER A 71 -19.48 -2.02 -10.49
N LYS A 72 -19.20 -0.91 -11.18
CA LYS A 72 -18.05 -0.05 -10.85
C LYS A 72 -18.09 0.43 -9.41
N ASP A 73 -19.26 0.89 -8.93
CA ASP A 73 -19.42 1.42 -7.58
C ASP A 73 -19.15 0.34 -6.51
N GLU A 74 -19.55 -0.91 -6.77
CA GLU A 74 -19.24 -2.05 -5.90
C GLU A 74 -17.73 -2.37 -5.91
N GLN A 75 -17.09 -2.38 -7.08
CA GLN A 75 -15.65 -2.59 -7.19
C GLN A 75 -14.85 -1.49 -6.46
N ASP A 76 -15.27 -0.24 -6.58
CA ASP A 76 -14.62 0.90 -5.94
C ASP A 76 -14.84 0.87 -4.41
N ALA A 77 -16.02 0.45 -3.94
CA ALA A 77 -16.28 0.21 -2.53
C ALA A 77 -15.43 -0.94 -1.96
N ILE A 78 -15.14 -1.96 -2.75
CA ILE A 78 -14.25 -3.07 -2.37
C ILE A 78 -12.80 -2.58 -2.30
N LYS A 79 -12.30 -1.87 -3.31
CA LYS A 79 -10.96 -1.25 -3.29
C LYS A 79 -10.75 -0.39 -2.05
N LEU A 80 -11.74 0.44 -1.72
CA LEU A 80 -11.70 1.33 -0.57
C LEU A 80 -11.51 0.57 0.76
N LYS A 81 -12.03 -0.65 0.84
CA LYS A 81 -11.94 -1.53 2.01
C LYS A 81 -10.80 -2.54 1.95
N SER A 82 -10.25 -2.82 0.77
CA SER A 82 -9.21 -3.83 0.56
C SER A 82 -7.87 -3.36 1.11
N GLU A 83 -7.38 -4.00 2.17
CA GLU A 83 -6.04 -3.70 2.70
C GLU A 83 -4.94 -3.94 1.66
N ALA A 84 -5.10 -4.94 0.78
CA ALA A 84 -4.15 -5.24 -0.27
C ALA A 84 -4.05 -4.09 -1.28
N TRP A 85 -5.21 -3.56 -1.73
CA TRP A 85 -5.24 -2.38 -2.61
C TRP A 85 -4.60 -1.16 -1.96
N GLN A 86 -4.93 -0.87 -0.71
CA GLN A 86 -4.35 0.27 0.01
C GLN A 86 -2.82 0.12 0.18
N ARG A 87 -2.35 -1.08 0.57
CA ARG A 87 -0.91 -1.38 0.73
C ARG A 87 -0.16 -1.34 -0.59
N TYR A 88 -0.78 -1.76 -1.69
CA TYR A 88 -0.20 -1.68 -3.04
C TYR A 88 0.20 -0.25 -3.38
N TRP A 89 -0.70 0.71 -3.15
CA TRP A 89 -0.43 2.12 -3.45
C TRP A 89 0.60 2.75 -2.52
N ILE A 90 0.69 2.29 -1.27
CA ILE A 90 1.75 2.71 -0.36
C ILE A 90 3.12 2.20 -0.83
N CYS A 91 3.20 0.96 -1.30
CA CYS A 91 4.43 0.42 -1.89
C CYS A 91 4.83 1.20 -3.14
N GLU A 92 3.89 1.47 -4.05
CA GLU A 92 4.13 2.30 -5.24
C GLU A 92 4.67 3.69 -4.89
N THR A 93 4.13 4.30 -3.83
CA THR A 93 4.56 5.62 -3.38
C THR A 93 6.00 5.59 -2.88
N PHE A 94 6.40 4.55 -2.13
CA PHE A 94 7.80 4.38 -1.74
C PHE A 94 8.70 4.13 -2.95
N ILE A 95 8.32 3.24 -3.87
CA ILE A 95 9.11 2.96 -5.08
C ILE A 95 9.43 4.25 -5.82
N ARG A 96 8.41 5.09 -6.07
CA ARG A 96 8.58 6.39 -6.72
C ARG A 96 9.39 7.38 -5.89
N ALA A 97 9.23 7.39 -4.56
CA ALA A 97 10.03 8.23 -3.68
C ALA A 97 11.52 7.88 -3.75
N PHE A 98 11.86 6.59 -3.79
CA PHE A 98 13.22 6.12 -3.96
C PHE A 98 13.78 6.48 -5.35
N SER A 99 13.04 6.17 -6.42
CA SER A 99 13.45 6.48 -7.80
C SER A 99 13.55 7.97 -8.09
N ALA A 100 12.72 8.81 -7.48
CA ALA A 100 12.75 10.25 -7.67
C ALA A 100 13.75 10.91 -6.72
N TYR A 101 13.42 10.98 -5.43
CA TYR A 101 14.15 11.80 -4.47
C TYR A 101 15.43 11.12 -3.99
N LYS A 102 15.40 9.84 -3.61
CA LYS A 102 16.56 9.21 -2.96
C LYS A 102 17.71 8.94 -3.93
N MET A 103 17.39 8.47 -5.13
CA MET A 103 18.38 8.34 -6.20
C MET A 103 18.97 9.70 -6.60
N THR A 104 18.15 10.74 -6.76
CA THR A 104 18.64 12.09 -7.08
C THR A 104 19.52 12.67 -5.97
N GLN A 105 19.10 12.57 -4.72
CA GLN A 105 19.84 13.12 -3.57
C GLN A 105 21.23 12.48 -3.40
N LEU A 106 21.37 11.18 -3.70
CA LEU A 106 22.66 10.47 -3.64
C LEU A 106 23.41 10.43 -4.98
N GLY A 107 22.89 11.09 -6.02
CA GLY A 107 23.57 11.23 -7.32
C GLY A 107 23.60 9.96 -8.18
N TYR A 108 22.57 9.12 -8.11
CA TYR A 108 22.45 7.90 -8.92
C TYR A 108 21.44 8.07 -10.05
N ASP A 109 21.90 7.95 -11.30
CA ASP A 109 21.00 7.89 -12.46
C ASP A 109 20.38 6.50 -12.65
N TYR A 110 21.14 5.46 -12.31
CA TYR A 110 20.75 4.05 -12.44
C TYR A 110 21.35 3.22 -11.30
N LEU A 111 20.61 2.19 -10.87
CA LEU A 111 21.06 1.19 -9.90
C LEU A 111 20.61 -0.20 -10.34
N LYS A 112 21.43 -1.23 -10.14
CA LYS A 112 21.05 -2.61 -10.49
C LYS A 112 20.47 -3.32 -9.26
N SER A 113 19.43 -4.10 -9.49
CA SER A 113 18.86 -4.96 -8.46
C SER A 113 19.87 -6.04 -8.02
N ASN A 114 19.83 -6.36 -6.72
CA ASN A 114 20.67 -7.41 -6.14
C ASN A 114 19.96 -8.78 -6.18
N LYS A 115 18.62 -8.79 -6.10
CA LYS A 115 17.82 -10.03 -6.04
C LYS A 115 17.37 -10.55 -7.39
N TRP A 116 17.16 -9.66 -8.35
CA TRP A 116 16.56 -9.94 -9.65
C TRP A 116 17.59 -9.71 -10.76
N PRO A 117 18.17 -10.78 -11.33
CA PRO A 117 19.21 -10.65 -12.35
C PRO A 117 18.68 -9.92 -13.59
N GLY A 118 19.34 -8.82 -13.97
CA GLY A 118 18.99 -8.05 -15.16
C GLY A 118 18.02 -6.88 -14.92
N GLU A 119 17.41 -6.81 -13.75
CA GLU A 119 16.60 -5.66 -13.33
C GLU A 119 17.47 -4.47 -12.95
N ALA A 120 17.05 -3.29 -13.40
CA ALA A 120 17.71 -2.03 -13.09
C ALA A 120 16.66 -0.95 -12.82
N TYR A 121 16.92 -0.18 -11.77
CA TYR A 121 16.12 0.96 -11.36
C TYR A 121 16.72 2.22 -11.96
N MET A 122 15.86 3.06 -12.52
CA MET A 122 16.25 4.34 -13.10
C MET A 122 15.72 5.48 -12.23
N SER A 123 16.51 6.54 -12.14
CA SER A 123 16.03 7.79 -11.57
C SER A 123 14.89 8.33 -12.42
N ILE A 124 13.92 8.99 -11.79
CA ILE A 124 12.85 9.71 -12.47
C ILE A 124 12.82 11.17 -12.01
N PRO A 125 12.33 12.11 -12.84
CA PRO A 125 12.18 13.50 -12.43
C PRO A 125 11.35 13.65 -11.15
N LEU A 126 11.78 14.55 -10.25
CA LEU A 126 11.12 14.81 -8.97
C LEU A 126 9.62 15.16 -9.13
N SER A 127 9.29 15.92 -10.17
CA SER A 127 7.91 16.32 -10.49
C SER A 127 7.00 15.13 -10.77
N ILE A 128 7.51 14.03 -11.34
CA ILE A 128 6.69 12.83 -11.60
C ILE A 128 6.20 12.21 -10.30
N PHE A 129 7.02 12.23 -9.25
CA PHE A 129 6.60 11.74 -7.93
C PHE A 129 5.62 12.71 -7.26
N ASP A 130 5.89 14.01 -7.31
CA ASP A 130 5.00 15.01 -6.70
C ASP A 130 3.62 15.03 -7.38
N ASP A 131 3.56 15.03 -8.71
CA ASP A 131 2.30 14.96 -9.49
C ASP A 131 1.54 13.66 -9.21
N PHE A 132 2.27 12.54 -9.05
CA PHE A 132 1.69 11.26 -8.67
C PHE A 132 0.97 11.37 -7.32
N VAL A 133 1.64 11.87 -6.28
CA VAL A 133 1.03 12.01 -4.95
C VAL A 133 -0.22 12.89 -5.00
N ASP A 134 -0.14 14.03 -5.70
CA ASP A 134 -1.25 14.98 -5.84
C ASP A 134 -2.45 14.38 -6.59
N SER A 135 -2.19 13.57 -7.63
CA SER A 135 -3.26 12.90 -8.39
C SER A 135 -4.03 11.90 -7.52
N TRP A 136 -3.33 11.12 -6.70
CA TRP A 136 -3.92 10.09 -5.85
C TRP A 136 -4.67 10.64 -4.63
N GLN A 137 -4.47 11.91 -4.25
CA GLN A 137 -5.31 12.56 -3.26
C GLN A 137 -6.79 12.64 -3.71
N LYS A 138 -7.03 12.67 -5.02
CA LYS A 138 -8.38 12.75 -5.61
C LYS A 138 -9.02 11.40 -5.89
N ASP A 139 -8.29 10.29 -5.69
CA ASP A 139 -8.81 8.96 -5.97
C ASP A 139 -9.79 8.50 -4.87
N GLU A 140 -11.02 8.17 -5.24
CA GLU A 140 -12.08 7.80 -4.29
C GLU A 140 -11.97 6.34 -3.80
N THR A 141 -11.09 5.54 -4.41
CA THR A 141 -10.82 4.16 -4.04
C THR A 141 -9.72 4.04 -2.99
N LEU A 142 -9.05 5.14 -2.65
CA LEU A 142 -8.12 5.22 -1.52
C LEU A 142 -8.79 5.83 -0.29
N ASN A 143 -8.58 5.19 0.85
CA ASN A 143 -9.08 5.72 2.12
C ASN A 143 -8.20 6.88 2.63
N SER A 144 -8.70 7.60 3.63
CA SER A 144 -8.02 8.76 4.22
C SER A 144 -6.64 8.41 4.78
N ASN A 145 -6.49 7.24 5.41
CA ASN A 145 -5.24 6.84 6.05
C ASN A 145 -4.16 6.59 5.01
N THR A 146 -4.50 5.94 3.89
CA THR A 146 -3.58 5.73 2.78
C THR A 146 -3.12 7.06 2.20
N LYS A 147 -4.06 7.98 1.95
CA LYS A 147 -3.76 9.32 1.42
C LYS A 147 -2.85 10.12 2.34
N GLU A 148 -3.16 10.14 3.64
CA GLU A 148 -2.33 10.78 4.66
C GLU A 148 -0.93 10.16 4.67
N TYR A 149 -0.84 8.84 4.62
CA TYR A 149 0.45 8.16 4.62
C TYR A 149 1.27 8.46 3.36
N MET A 150 0.64 8.58 2.19
CA MET A 150 1.32 9.01 0.95
C MET A 150 1.92 10.42 1.08
N LEU A 151 1.20 11.35 1.72
CA LEU A 151 1.72 12.69 1.99
C LEU A 151 2.89 12.66 2.98
N GLU A 152 2.85 11.80 3.99
CA GLU A 152 3.97 11.62 4.92
C GLU A 152 5.18 10.97 4.23
N ILE A 153 4.99 10.03 3.30
CA ILE A 153 6.08 9.52 2.44
C ILE A 153 6.67 10.65 1.61
N GLN A 154 5.85 11.53 1.03
CA GLN A 154 6.34 12.68 0.27
C GLN A 154 7.20 13.61 1.14
N LYS A 155 6.77 13.90 2.37
CA LYS A 155 7.56 14.67 3.34
C LYS A 155 8.88 13.95 3.69
N TRP A 156 8.83 12.64 3.94
CA TRP A 156 10.01 11.81 4.21
C TRP A 156 10.99 11.77 3.03
N ALA A 157 10.47 11.74 1.80
CA ALA A 157 11.25 11.71 0.57
C ALA A 157 12.05 13.01 0.40
N LYS A 158 11.41 14.15 0.73
CA LYS A 158 12.00 15.49 0.63
C LYS A 158 13.04 15.81 1.71
N LYS A 159 13.07 15.07 2.83
CA LYS A 159 14.14 15.21 3.83
C LYS A 159 15.49 14.87 3.17
N GLU A 160 16.47 15.74 3.37
CA GLU A 160 17.84 15.52 2.90
C GLU A 160 18.48 14.35 3.65
N ALA A 161 19.34 13.59 2.97
CA ALA A 161 20.23 12.65 3.63
C ALA A 161 21.26 13.45 4.43
N ILE A 162 21.30 13.27 5.75
CA ILE A 162 22.32 13.91 6.60
C ILE A 162 23.65 13.24 6.23
N HIS A 163 24.53 13.98 5.56
CA HIS A 163 25.92 13.57 5.34
C HIS A 163 26.69 13.75 6.65
N GLU A 164 27.05 12.65 7.32
CA GLU A 164 28.03 12.63 8.42
C GLU A 164 29.48 12.60 7.88
#